data_AF-A0A258L6R1-F1
#
_entry.id   AF-A0A258L6R1-F1
#
_cell.length_a   1.000
_cell.length_b   1.000
_cell.length_c   1.000
_cell.angle_alpha   90.00
_cell.angle_beta   90.00
_cell.angle_gamma   90.00
#
_symmetry.space_group_name_H-M   'P 1'
#
loop_
_entity.id
_entity.type
_entity.pdbx_description
1 polymer ?
#
loop_
_entity_poly.entity_id
_entity_poly.type
_entity_poly.pdbx_seq_one_letter_code
_entity_poly.pdbx_strand_id
1 'polypeptide(L)'
;MKIVTTLLRGAANEAEEAIFDANAIRVLEQQLREAAASLEHARRELACAMAHQASEERAVSALESRIGELETAAREALEANREDLAAEVATVIAANEDERALRRASVDKFSRDVRRLKQLSEDGRLRLADLRRGLEMARAQEALRRAGANGRRALSVGTGALREAEATLIRIRDVQAREEDVAAALDELDSRESGRDLTDRLAAAGFGSVKKTKPADVLARLKASAGKTNNAEGGT
;
A
#
# COMPACT_ATOMS: atom_id res chain seq x y z
N MET A 1 28.97 27.72 -32.52
CA MET A 1 28.54 26.31 -32.59
C MET A 1 29.10 25.50 -31.41
N LYS A 2 28.51 25.59 -30.20
CA LYS A 2 28.96 24.81 -29.01
C LYS A 2 27.81 24.25 -28.14
N ILE A 3 26.56 24.31 -28.62
CA ILE A 3 25.39 23.81 -27.87
C ILE A 3 24.98 22.42 -28.37
N VAL A 4 25.14 22.15 -29.68
CA VAL A 4 24.77 20.86 -30.30
C VAL A 4 25.72 19.71 -29.90
N THR A 5 27.00 20.00 -29.64
CA THR A 5 28.00 18.99 -29.20
C THR A 5 27.93 18.64 -27.72
N THR A 6 27.34 19.50 -26.88
CA THR A 6 27.14 19.22 -25.45
C THR A 6 25.84 18.45 -25.22
N LEU A 7 24.82 18.68 -26.05
CA LEU A 7 23.56 17.94 -25.99
C LEU A 7 23.68 16.48 -26.49
N LEU A 8 24.64 16.17 -27.36
CA LEU A 8 24.92 14.79 -27.80
C LEU A 8 25.75 13.96 -26.80
N ARG A 9 26.46 14.60 -25.86
CA ARG A 9 27.14 13.89 -24.75
C ARG A 9 26.23 13.62 -23.54
N GLY A 10 25.15 14.39 -23.37
CA GLY A 10 24.14 14.11 -22.33
C GLY A 10 23.28 12.88 -22.65
N ALA A 11 22.87 12.71 -23.90
CA ALA A 11 21.98 11.61 -24.29
C ALA A 11 22.67 10.23 -24.41
N ALA A 12 24.00 10.19 -24.61
CA ALA A 12 24.77 8.95 -24.69
C ALA A 12 25.15 8.41 -23.30
N ASN A 13 25.51 9.28 -22.35
CA ASN A 13 25.75 8.87 -20.96
C ASN A 13 24.47 8.41 -20.26
N GLU A 14 23.33 9.11 -20.47
CA GLU A 14 22.04 8.69 -19.90
C GLU A 14 21.53 7.34 -20.44
N ALA A 15 21.93 6.95 -21.65
CA ALA A 15 21.57 5.67 -22.25
C ALA A 15 22.45 4.50 -21.74
N GLU A 16 23.75 4.73 -21.53
CA GLU A 16 24.65 3.78 -20.88
C GLU A 16 24.34 3.62 -19.38
N GLU A 17 24.09 4.71 -18.64
CA GLU A 17 23.64 4.67 -17.24
C GLU A 17 22.29 3.97 -17.11
N ALA A 18 21.31 4.22 -17.98
CA ALA A 18 20.01 3.56 -17.90
C ALA A 18 20.05 2.05 -18.19
N ILE A 19 20.97 1.59 -19.04
CA ILE A 19 21.21 0.15 -19.29
C ILE A 19 21.93 -0.47 -18.09
N PHE A 20 22.88 0.25 -17.50
CA PHE A 20 23.59 -0.18 -16.29
C PHE A 20 22.64 -0.26 -15.08
N ASP A 21 21.78 0.75 -14.89
CA ASP A 21 20.79 0.85 -13.80
C ASP A 21 19.68 -0.21 -13.92
N ALA A 22 19.16 -0.43 -15.13
CA ALA A 22 18.13 -1.46 -15.35
C ALA A 22 18.65 -2.88 -15.11
N ASN A 23 19.95 -3.12 -15.33
CA ASN A 23 20.61 -4.38 -14.99
C ASN A 23 21.05 -4.43 -13.53
N ALA A 24 21.41 -3.30 -12.92
CA ALA A 24 21.79 -3.20 -11.52
C ALA A 24 20.63 -3.57 -10.58
N ILE A 25 19.40 -3.15 -10.87
CA ILE A 25 18.19 -3.56 -10.13
C ILE A 25 18.03 -5.09 -10.16
N ARG A 26 18.19 -5.71 -11.33
CA ARG A 26 18.08 -7.18 -11.49
C ARG A 26 19.20 -7.94 -10.78
N VAL A 27 20.43 -7.43 -10.85
CA VAL A 27 21.59 -8.01 -10.16
C VAL A 27 21.39 -7.92 -8.65
N LEU A 28 20.96 -6.76 -8.13
CA LEU A 28 20.68 -6.57 -6.71
C LEU A 28 19.55 -7.49 -6.21
N GLU A 29 18.48 -7.66 -6.99
CA GLU A 29 17.42 -8.63 -6.68
C GLU A 29 17.96 -10.06 -6.54
N GLN A 30 18.83 -10.48 -7.46
CA GLN A 30 19.45 -11.80 -7.41
C GLN A 30 20.35 -11.95 -6.19
N GLN A 31 21.21 -10.96 -5.92
CA GLN A 31 22.07 -10.94 -4.73
C GLN A 31 21.24 -10.98 -3.44
N LEU A 32 20.10 -10.29 -3.39
CA LEU A 32 19.18 -10.33 -2.24
C LEU A 32 18.49 -11.68 -2.08
N ARG A 33 18.18 -12.39 -3.18
CA ARG A 33 17.66 -13.76 -3.11
C ARG A 33 18.72 -14.73 -2.57
N GLU A 34 19.96 -14.63 -3.05
CA GLU A 34 21.09 -15.45 -2.60
C GLU A 34 21.45 -15.18 -1.13
N ALA A 35 21.46 -13.92 -0.73
CA ALA A 35 21.68 -13.52 0.66
C ALA A 35 20.56 -14.05 1.58
N ALA A 36 19.30 -14.02 1.13
CA ALA A 36 18.19 -14.58 1.88
C ALA A 36 18.30 -16.10 2.05
N ALA A 37 18.69 -16.82 0.98
CA ALA A 37 18.92 -18.27 1.04
C ALA A 37 20.08 -18.62 1.98
N SER A 38 21.17 -17.86 1.93
CA SER A 38 22.33 -18.04 2.82
C SER A 38 21.97 -17.79 4.29
N LEU A 39 21.16 -16.77 4.57
CA LEU A 39 20.67 -16.48 5.92
C LEU A 39 19.76 -17.59 6.45
N GLU A 40 18.91 -18.16 5.59
CA GLU A 40 18.07 -19.30 5.95
C GLU A 40 18.91 -20.55 6.24
N HIS A 41 19.97 -20.79 5.48
CA HIS A 41 20.92 -21.87 5.77
C HIS A 41 21.60 -21.67 7.14
N ALA A 42 22.14 -20.49 7.41
CA ALA A 42 22.77 -20.15 8.69
C ALA A 42 21.81 -20.33 9.89
N ARG A 43 20.51 -20.05 9.70
CA ARG A 43 19.48 -20.29 10.73
C ARG A 43 19.28 -21.78 11.04
N ARG A 44 19.33 -22.64 10.01
CA ARG A 44 19.26 -24.09 10.22
C ARG A 44 20.49 -24.61 10.95
N GLU A 45 21.68 -24.14 10.57
CA GLU A 45 22.92 -24.49 11.29
C GLU A 45 22.88 -24.04 12.75
N LEU A 46 22.39 -22.82 13.01
CA LEU A 46 22.17 -22.33 14.37
C LEU A 46 21.19 -23.23 15.14
N ALA A 47 20.08 -23.66 14.52
CA ALA A 47 19.13 -24.57 15.15
C ALA A 47 19.77 -25.92 15.48
N CYS A 48 20.58 -26.48 14.58
CA CYS A 48 21.35 -27.69 14.84
C CYS A 48 22.33 -27.49 16.01
N ALA A 49 23.09 -26.39 16.03
CA ALA A 49 24.01 -26.07 17.13
C ALA A 49 23.30 -25.94 18.48
N MET A 50 22.12 -25.30 18.50
CA MET A 50 21.28 -25.20 19.70
C MET A 50 20.77 -26.57 20.16
N ALA A 51 20.37 -27.44 19.24
CA ALA A 51 19.93 -28.79 19.55
C ALA A 51 21.07 -29.64 20.15
N HIS A 52 22.27 -29.53 19.59
CA HIS A 52 23.47 -30.18 20.14
C HIS A 52 23.81 -29.65 21.53
N GLN A 53 23.82 -28.32 21.72
CA GLN A 53 24.04 -27.71 23.04
C GLN A 53 23.05 -28.26 24.08
N ALA A 54 21.75 -28.24 23.76
CA ALA A 54 20.71 -28.73 24.67
C ALA A 54 20.82 -30.25 24.94
N SER A 55 21.40 -31.02 24.02
CA SER A 55 21.68 -32.43 24.23
C SER A 55 22.83 -32.65 25.21
N GLU A 56 23.92 -31.89 25.05
CA GLU A 56 25.05 -31.96 25.97
C GLU A 56 24.68 -31.45 27.36
N GLU A 57 23.87 -30.39 27.48
CA GLU A 57 23.35 -29.90 28.76
C GLU A 57 22.53 -30.97 29.50
N ARG A 58 21.67 -31.71 28.77
CA ARG A 58 20.93 -32.86 29.35
C ARG A 58 21.86 -33.98 29.79
N ALA A 59 22.90 -34.28 29.01
CA ALA A 59 23.88 -35.30 29.37
C ALA A 59 24.69 -34.90 30.63
N VAL A 60 25.10 -33.64 30.74
CA VAL A 60 25.75 -33.09 31.94
C VAL A 60 24.82 -33.22 33.16
N SER A 61 23.55 -32.83 33.03
CA SER A 61 22.58 -32.94 34.13
C SER A 61 22.36 -34.40 34.57
N ALA A 62 22.30 -35.34 33.63
CA ALA A 62 22.18 -36.76 33.95
C ALA A 62 23.41 -37.30 34.71
N LEU A 63 24.61 -36.89 34.29
CA LEU A 63 25.85 -37.23 35.01
C LEU A 63 25.88 -36.62 36.41
N GLU A 64 25.44 -35.38 36.58
CA GLU A 64 25.36 -34.73 37.90
C GLU A 64 24.40 -35.47 38.84
N SER A 65 23.23 -35.87 38.37
CA SER A 65 22.31 -36.71 39.15
C SER A 65 22.94 -38.05 39.52
N ARG A 66 23.60 -38.71 38.56
CA ARG A 66 24.26 -40.00 38.81
C ARG A 66 25.39 -39.90 39.82
N ILE A 67 26.19 -38.84 39.74
CA ILE A 67 27.26 -38.56 40.71
C ILE A 67 26.65 -38.38 42.10
N GLY A 68 25.58 -37.60 42.25
CA GLY A 68 24.92 -37.41 43.56
C GLY A 68 24.33 -38.69 44.16
N GLU A 69 23.79 -39.59 43.33
CA GLU A 69 23.36 -40.94 43.76
C GLU A 69 24.55 -41.77 44.27
N LEU A 70 25.63 -41.81 43.49
CA LEU A 70 26.84 -42.56 43.85
C LEU A 70 27.52 -42.00 45.10
N GLU A 71 27.56 -40.68 45.28
CA GLU A 71 28.08 -40.04 46.48
C GLU A 71 27.26 -40.42 47.73
N THR A 72 25.95 -40.59 47.58
CA THR A 72 25.08 -41.06 48.67
C THR A 72 25.37 -42.51 49.01
N ALA A 73 25.46 -43.38 48.00
CA ALA A 73 25.84 -44.79 48.20
C ALA A 73 27.25 -44.95 48.80
N ALA A 74 28.22 -44.12 48.40
CA ALA A 74 29.57 -44.13 48.97
C ALA A 74 29.55 -43.74 50.45
N ARG A 75 28.76 -42.74 50.84
CA ARG A 75 28.59 -42.36 52.25
C ARG A 75 27.98 -43.48 53.08
N GLU A 76 26.93 -44.14 52.58
CA GLU A 76 26.31 -45.29 53.25
C GLU A 76 27.30 -46.46 53.42
N ALA A 77 28.13 -46.75 52.41
CA ALA A 77 29.16 -47.78 52.49
C ALA A 77 30.22 -47.46 53.55
N LEU A 78 30.65 -46.19 53.64
CA LEU A 78 31.60 -45.74 54.68
C LEU A 78 30.99 -45.84 56.09
N GLU A 79 29.72 -45.46 56.27
CA GLU A 79 29.01 -45.61 57.54
C GLU A 79 28.88 -47.09 57.96
N ALA A 80 28.77 -48.00 56.99
CA ALA A 80 28.77 -49.44 57.20
C ALA A 80 30.18 -50.05 57.38
N ASN A 81 31.24 -49.25 57.45
CA ASN A 81 32.64 -49.67 57.48
C ASN A 81 33.04 -50.58 56.30
N ARG A 82 32.41 -50.41 55.14
CA ARG A 82 32.74 -51.08 53.87
C ARG A 82 33.58 -50.16 52.99
N GLU A 83 34.81 -49.89 53.45
CA GLU A 83 35.77 -49.04 52.72
C GLU A 83 36.13 -49.61 51.33
N ASP A 84 36.08 -50.93 51.18
CA ASP A 84 36.25 -51.63 49.90
C ASP A 84 35.25 -51.14 48.86
N LEU A 85 33.96 -51.16 49.21
CA LEU A 85 32.88 -50.72 48.32
C LEU A 85 32.92 -49.21 48.09
N ALA A 86 33.24 -48.43 49.13
CA ALA A 86 33.38 -46.98 48.98
C ALA A 86 34.51 -46.60 48.00
N ALA A 87 35.63 -47.32 48.01
CA ALA A 87 36.74 -47.11 47.08
C ALA A 87 36.37 -47.45 45.62
N GLU A 88 35.59 -48.52 45.40
CA GLU A 88 35.06 -48.85 44.08
C GLU A 88 34.11 -47.76 43.57
N VAL A 89 33.17 -47.30 44.41
CA VAL A 89 32.24 -46.22 44.05
C VAL A 89 32.98 -44.91 43.77
N ALA A 90 34.01 -44.57 44.54
CA ALA A 90 34.85 -43.39 44.31
C ALA A 90 35.53 -43.43 42.94
N THR A 91 35.99 -44.61 42.51
CA THR A 91 36.58 -44.80 41.17
C THR A 91 35.54 -44.52 40.06
N VAL A 92 34.31 -44.97 40.24
CA VAL A 92 33.21 -44.70 39.30
C VAL A 92 32.83 -43.21 39.30
N ILE A 93 32.78 -42.56 40.47
CA ILE A 93 32.53 -41.13 40.58
C ILE A 93 33.59 -40.36 39.79
N ALA A 94 34.88 -40.63 40.02
CA ALA A 94 35.98 -39.95 39.31
C ALA A 94 35.82 -40.03 37.78
N ALA A 95 35.50 -41.21 37.25
CA ALA A 95 35.26 -41.37 35.81
C ALA A 95 34.06 -40.56 35.29
N ASN A 96 32.95 -40.50 36.06
CA ASN A 96 31.79 -39.68 35.70
C ASN A 96 32.09 -38.18 35.79
N GLU A 97 32.92 -37.76 36.75
CA GLU A 97 33.36 -36.37 36.89
C GLU A 97 34.24 -35.91 35.71
N ASP A 98 35.15 -36.77 35.26
CA ASP A 98 35.97 -36.53 34.08
C ASP A 98 35.10 -36.39 32.82
N GLU A 99 34.11 -37.27 32.62
CA GLU A 99 33.17 -37.17 31.51
C GLU A 99 32.32 -35.90 31.60
N ARG A 100 31.81 -35.57 32.80
CA ARG A 100 31.06 -34.33 33.04
C ARG A 100 31.89 -33.10 32.67
N ALA A 101 33.17 -33.08 33.02
CA ALA A 101 34.07 -31.98 32.70
C ALA A 101 34.25 -31.81 31.17
N LEU A 102 34.47 -32.91 30.44
CA LEU A 102 34.57 -32.90 28.97
C LEU A 102 33.30 -32.39 28.30
N ARG A 103 32.13 -32.83 28.78
CA ARG A 103 30.83 -32.40 28.25
C ARG A 103 30.54 -30.94 28.57
N ARG A 104 30.85 -30.46 29.78
CA ARG A 104 30.74 -29.04 30.14
C ARG A 104 31.60 -28.15 29.24
N ALA A 105 32.84 -28.56 28.96
CA ALA A 105 33.70 -27.83 28.03
C ALA A 105 33.09 -27.75 26.61
N SER A 106 32.39 -28.81 26.19
CA SER A 106 31.65 -28.83 24.92
C SER A 106 30.43 -27.89 24.95
N VAL A 107 29.64 -27.89 26.03
CA VAL A 107 28.55 -26.93 26.24
C VAL A 107 29.06 -25.49 26.16
N ASP A 108 30.18 -25.16 26.81
CA ASP A 108 30.76 -23.82 26.80
C ASP A 108 31.22 -23.38 25.40
N LYS A 109 31.70 -24.32 24.59
CA LYS A 109 32.04 -24.07 23.19
C LYS A 109 30.78 -23.78 22.38
N PHE A 110 29.78 -24.65 22.41
CA PHE A 110 28.53 -24.45 21.68
C PHE A 110 27.79 -23.19 22.11
N SER A 111 27.79 -22.88 23.40
CA SER A 111 27.23 -21.67 23.99
C SER A 111 27.80 -20.38 23.38
N ARG A 112 29.12 -20.35 23.14
CA ARG A 112 29.79 -19.22 22.45
C ARG A 112 29.41 -19.16 20.97
N ASP A 113 29.42 -20.30 20.29
CA ASP A 113 29.10 -20.38 18.86
C ASP A 113 27.64 -20.00 18.59
N VAL A 114 26.70 -20.49 19.40
CA VAL A 114 25.27 -20.14 19.34
C VAL A 114 25.04 -18.65 19.55
N ARG A 115 25.71 -18.02 20.54
CA ARG A 115 25.61 -16.57 20.74
C ARG A 115 26.09 -15.80 19.51
N ARG A 116 27.24 -16.17 18.96
CA ARG A 116 27.82 -15.53 17.78
C ARG A 116 26.91 -15.68 16.55
N LEU A 117 26.42 -16.90 16.29
CA LEU A 117 25.54 -17.18 15.15
C LEU A 117 24.19 -16.47 15.27
N LYS A 118 23.62 -16.36 16.47
CA LYS A 118 22.41 -15.55 16.72
C LYS A 118 22.62 -14.09 16.34
N GLN A 119 23.72 -13.49 16.79
CA GLN A 119 24.02 -12.10 16.49
C GLN A 119 24.20 -11.89 14.98
N LEU A 120 25.02 -12.71 14.32
CA LEU A 120 25.24 -12.64 12.87
C LEU A 120 23.95 -12.84 12.07
N SER A 121 23.08 -13.75 12.49
CA SER A 121 21.77 -13.97 11.87
C SER A 121 20.88 -12.74 11.97
N GLU A 122 20.79 -12.10 13.14
CA GLU A 122 19.96 -10.90 13.28
C GLU A 122 20.52 -9.69 12.54
N ASP A 123 21.84 -9.47 12.59
CA ASP A 123 22.50 -8.40 11.82
C ASP A 123 22.27 -8.60 10.31
N GLY A 124 22.42 -9.83 9.83
CA GLY A 124 22.15 -10.20 8.43
C GLY A 124 20.69 -9.99 8.06
N ARG A 125 19.75 -10.33 8.95
CA ARG A 125 18.30 -10.14 8.75
C ARG A 125 17.93 -8.67 8.62
N LEU A 126 18.45 -7.82 9.51
CA LEU A 126 18.22 -6.37 9.49
C LEU A 126 18.77 -5.77 8.19
N ARG A 127 20.01 -6.10 7.83
CA ARG A 127 20.64 -5.59 6.60
C ARG A 127 19.91 -6.03 5.33
N LEU A 128 19.45 -7.27 5.27
CA LEU A 128 18.63 -7.78 4.17
C LEU A 128 17.30 -7.01 4.06
N ALA A 129 16.65 -6.70 5.18
CA ALA A 129 15.41 -5.93 5.20
C ALA A 129 15.64 -4.49 4.72
N ASP A 130 16.75 -3.87 5.12
CA ASP A 130 17.11 -2.51 4.71
C ASP A 130 17.37 -2.44 3.20
N LEU A 131 18.15 -3.38 2.66
CA LEU A 131 18.43 -3.45 1.22
C LEU A 131 17.17 -3.72 0.39
N ARG A 132 16.24 -4.53 0.90
CA ARG A 132 14.93 -4.74 0.24
C ARG A 132 14.11 -3.45 0.19
N ARG A 133 14.07 -2.66 1.26
CA ARG A 133 13.39 -1.35 1.25
C ARG A 133 14.06 -0.39 0.27
N GLY A 134 15.39 -0.36 0.24
CA GLY A 134 16.16 0.43 -0.73
C GLY A 134 15.86 0.04 -2.18
N LEU A 135 15.75 -1.25 -2.46
CA LEU A 135 15.36 -1.77 -3.77
C LEU A 135 13.95 -1.32 -4.18
N GLU A 136 12.96 -1.40 -3.28
CA GLU A 136 11.60 -0.92 -3.56
C GLU A 136 11.55 0.58 -3.86
N MET A 137 12.31 1.39 -3.10
CA MET A 137 12.46 2.82 -3.38
C MET A 137 13.10 3.08 -4.75
N ALA A 138 14.17 2.36 -5.09
CA ALA A 138 14.84 2.47 -6.39
C ALA A 138 13.91 2.08 -7.54
N ARG A 139 13.10 1.02 -7.39
CA ARG A 139 12.06 0.64 -8.35
C ARG A 139 11.01 1.72 -8.53
N ALA A 140 10.53 2.32 -7.45
CA ALA A 140 9.55 3.40 -7.49
C ALA A 140 10.10 4.66 -8.19
N GLN A 141 11.35 5.03 -7.90
CA GLN A 141 12.05 6.14 -8.56
C GLN A 141 12.25 5.89 -10.06
N GLU A 142 12.67 4.68 -10.44
CA GLU A 142 12.81 4.30 -11.85
C GLU A 142 11.46 4.29 -12.59
N ALA A 143 10.40 3.83 -11.94
CA ALA A 143 9.04 3.88 -12.49
C ALA A 143 8.57 5.33 -12.71
N LEU A 144 8.79 6.22 -11.74
CA LEU A 144 8.48 7.64 -11.86
C LEU A 144 9.30 8.31 -12.97
N ARG A 145 10.60 8.01 -13.07
CA ARG A 145 11.48 8.52 -14.13
C ARG A 145 11.00 8.09 -15.51
N ARG A 146 10.63 6.81 -15.67
CA ARG A 146 10.04 6.28 -16.92
C ARG A 146 8.70 6.93 -17.25
N ALA A 147 7.82 7.07 -16.27
CA ALA A 147 6.53 7.75 -16.46
C ALA A 147 6.72 9.21 -16.86
N GLY A 148 7.65 9.95 -16.24
CA GLY A 148 8.01 11.32 -16.61
C GLY A 148 8.68 11.43 -17.98
N ALA A 149 9.53 10.46 -18.37
CA ALA A 149 10.10 10.38 -19.71
C ALA A 149 9.03 10.08 -20.78
N ASN A 150 8.07 9.22 -20.46
CA ASN A 150 6.94 8.90 -21.33
C ASN A 150 5.95 10.06 -21.42
N GLY A 151 5.70 10.78 -20.32
CA GLY A 151 4.88 11.98 -20.29
C GLY A 151 5.51 13.13 -21.09
N ARG A 152 6.83 13.34 -20.98
CA ARG A 152 7.57 14.30 -21.82
C ARG A 152 7.57 13.90 -23.30
N ARG A 153 7.69 12.61 -23.63
CA ARG A 153 7.53 12.12 -25.01
C ARG A 153 6.10 12.28 -25.52
N ALA A 154 5.09 11.98 -24.70
CA ALA A 154 3.68 12.16 -25.04
C ALA A 154 3.32 13.64 -25.23
N LEU A 155 3.90 14.55 -24.44
CA LEU A 155 3.78 16.01 -24.62
C LEU A 155 4.55 16.49 -25.86
N SER A 156 5.73 15.94 -26.16
CA SER A 156 6.49 16.25 -27.38
C SER A 156 5.77 15.83 -28.67
N VAL A 157 4.99 14.74 -28.64
CA VAL A 157 4.18 14.27 -29.77
C VAL A 157 2.78 14.92 -29.77
N GLY A 158 2.25 15.24 -28.58
CA GLY A 158 0.93 15.84 -28.37
C GLY A 158 0.86 17.36 -28.49
N THR A 159 1.98 18.08 -28.57
CA THR A 159 1.97 19.56 -28.77
C THR A 159 1.34 20.00 -30.09
N GLY A 160 1.37 19.15 -31.13
CA GLY A 160 0.62 19.38 -32.36
C GLY A 160 -0.89 19.22 -32.16
N ALA A 161 -1.30 18.09 -31.58
CA ALA A 161 -2.70 17.75 -31.38
C ALA A 161 -3.41 18.60 -30.30
N LEU A 162 -2.71 19.02 -29.24
CA LEU A 162 -3.27 19.93 -28.22
C LEU A 162 -3.45 21.35 -28.77
N ARG A 163 -2.51 21.88 -29.57
CA ARG A 163 -2.72 23.15 -30.28
C ARG A 163 -3.87 23.07 -31.28
N GLU A 164 -4.00 21.95 -31.99
CA GLU A 164 -5.09 21.73 -32.94
C GLU A 164 -6.44 21.56 -32.24
N ALA A 165 -6.48 20.89 -31.09
CA ALA A 165 -7.67 20.76 -30.26
C ALA A 165 -8.06 22.10 -29.62
N GLU A 166 -7.09 22.89 -29.12
CA GLU A 166 -7.33 24.25 -28.61
C GLU A 166 -7.85 25.18 -29.73
N ALA A 167 -7.24 25.14 -30.93
CA ALA A 167 -7.69 25.90 -32.09
C ALA A 167 -9.09 25.47 -32.58
N THR A 168 -9.40 24.18 -32.49
CA THR A 168 -10.72 23.64 -32.84
C THR A 168 -11.77 24.02 -31.79
N LEU A 169 -11.42 24.01 -30.49
CA LEU A 169 -12.31 24.45 -29.41
C LEU A 169 -12.64 25.94 -29.51
N ILE A 170 -11.65 26.78 -29.85
CA ILE A 170 -11.86 28.20 -30.13
C ILE A 170 -12.84 28.37 -31.31
N ARG A 171 -12.63 27.61 -32.40
CA ARG A 171 -13.50 27.66 -33.58
C ARG A 171 -14.93 27.19 -33.28
N ILE A 172 -15.12 26.15 -32.47
CA ILE A 172 -16.44 25.67 -32.07
C ILE A 172 -17.16 26.71 -31.20
N ARG A 173 -16.45 27.34 -30.25
CA ARG A 173 -17.02 28.42 -29.43
C ARG A 173 -17.42 29.63 -30.27
N ASP A 174 -16.61 30.02 -31.26
CA ASP A 174 -16.95 31.11 -32.17
C ASP A 174 -18.19 30.80 -33.03
N VAL A 175 -18.38 29.54 -33.44
CA VAL A 175 -19.58 29.10 -34.16
C VAL A 175 -20.81 29.13 -33.26
N GLN A 176 -20.69 28.62 -32.03
CA GLN A 176 -21.80 28.62 -31.06
C GLN A 176 -22.22 30.03 -30.67
N ALA A 177 -21.26 30.94 -30.43
CA ALA A 177 -21.57 32.34 -30.14
C ALA A 177 -22.30 33.01 -31.32
N ARG A 178 -21.90 32.71 -32.56
CA ARG A 178 -22.62 33.19 -33.76
C ARG A 178 -24.00 32.59 -33.89
N GLU A 179 -24.18 31.32 -33.56
CA GLU A 179 -25.50 30.67 -33.57
C GLU A 179 -26.43 31.24 -32.49
N GLU A 180 -25.90 31.54 -31.30
CA GLU A 180 -26.62 32.23 -30.24
C GLU A 180 -26.97 33.68 -30.64
N ASP A 181 -26.05 34.42 -31.25
CA ASP A 181 -26.31 35.77 -31.77
C ASP A 181 -27.36 35.75 -32.87
N VAL A 182 -27.33 34.75 -33.76
CA VAL A 182 -28.35 34.55 -34.81
C VAL A 182 -29.69 34.17 -34.20
N ALA A 183 -29.71 33.28 -33.21
CA ALA A 183 -30.95 32.90 -32.51
C ALA A 183 -31.55 34.09 -31.76
N ALA A 184 -30.73 34.91 -31.10
CA ALA A 184 -31.17 36.14 -30.44
C ALA A 184 -31.70 37.17 -31.45
N ALA A 185 -31.05 37.32 -32.60
CA ALA A 185 -31.53 38.19 -33.67
C ALA A 185 -32.84 37.68 -34.30
N LEU A 186 -33.02 36.36 -34.43
CA LEU A 186 -34.26 35.74 -34.89
C LEU A 186 -35.39 35.90 -33.85
N ASP A 187 -35.11 35.75 -32.55
CA ASP A 187 -36.07 36.04 -31.48
C ASP A 187 -36.45 37.53 -31.46
N GLU A 188 -35.51 38.44 -31.71
CA GLU A 188 -35.78 39.88 -31.85
C GLU A 188 -36.66 40.16 -33.09
N LEU A 189 -36.45 39.45 -34.20
CA LEU A 189 -37.28 39.55 -35.39
C LEU A 189 -38.68 38.96 -35.17
N ASP A 190 -38.79 37.79 -34.57
CA ASP A 190 -40.07 37.12 -34.25
C ASP A 190 -40.87 37.90 -33.20
N SER A 191 -40.21 38.56 -32.25
CA SER A 191 -40.87 39.48 -31.31
C SER A 191 -41.32 40.78 -31.97
N ARG A 192 -40.68 41.20 -33.06
CA ARG A 192 -41.15 42.31 -33.92
C ARG A 192 -42.27 41.89 -34.87
N GLU A 193 -42.27 40.65 -35.35
CA GLU A 193 -43.22 40.14 -36.35
C GLU A 193 -44.49 39.54 -35.73
N SER A 194 -44.39 38.92 -34.54
CA SER A 194 -45.56 38.59 -33.73
C SER A 194 -46.12 39.87 -33.12
N GLY A 195 -47.19 40.41 -33.72
CA GLY A 195 -47.80 41.73 -33.43
C GLY A 195 -48.30 42.01 -31.99
N ARG A 196 -47.47 41.79 -30.97
CA ARG A 196 -47.66 42.17 -29.56
C ARG A 196 -47.36 43.64 -29.30
N ASP A 197 -46.52 44.27 -30.14
CA ASP A 197 -46.17 45.69 -30.00
C ASP A 197 -47.36 46.63 -30.33
N LEU A 198 -48.33 46.20 -31.16
CA LEU A 198 -49.55 46.98 -31.42
C LEU A 198 -50.54 46.90 -30.25
N THR A 199 -50.67 45.73 -29.62
CA THR A 199 -51.61 45.48 -28.50
C THR A 199 -51.17 46.18 -27.21
N ASP A 200 -49.87 46.18 -26.91
CA ASP A 200 -49.33 46.86 -25.72
C ASP A 200 -49.37 48.40 -25.88
N ARG A 201 -49.18 48.91 -27.12
CA ARG A 201 -49.38 50.34 -27.42
C ARG A 201 -50.85 50.78 -27.36
N LEU A 202 -51.80 49.93 -27.77
CA LEU A 202 -53.24 50.21 -27.65
C LEU A 202 -53.74 50.15 -26.19
N ALA A 203 -53.16 49.25 -25.37
CA ALA A 203 -53.44 49.17 -23.94
C ALA A 203 -52.86 50.37 -23.17
N ALA A 204 -51.63 50.80 -23.47
CA ALA A 204 -51.02 52.00 -22.89
C ALA A 204 -51.75 53.30 -23.30
N ALA A 205 -52.40 53.32 -24.47
CA ALA A 205 -53.24 54.42 -24.95
C ALA A 205 -54.70 54.37 -24.44
N GLY A 206 -55.05 53.39 -23.60
CA GLY A 206 -56.36 53.34 -22.92
C GLY A 206 -57.51 52.75 -23.74
N PHE A 207 -57.25 51.98 -24.80
CA PHE A 207 -58.30 51.34 -25.61
C PHE A 207 -58.25 49.80 -25.51
N GLY A 208 -59.24 49.20 -24.82
CA GLY A 208 -59.44 47.74 -24.79
C GLY A 208 -60.48 47.28 -23.75
N SER A 209 -61.58 46.69 -24.21
CA SER A 209 -62.79 46.39 -23.43
C SER A 209 -62.77 45.02 -22.70
N VAL A 210 -62.96 45.10 -21.38
CA VAL A 210 -63.81 44.28 -20.48
C VAL A 210 -64.12 42.79 -20.79
N LYS A 211 -63.65 41.95 -19.84
CA LYS A 211 -64.17 40.65 -19.30
C LYS A 211 -63.92 39.33 -20.06
N LYS A 212 -63.30 38.38 -19.34
CA LYS A 212 -63.96 37.16 -18.78
C LYS A 212 -63.04 36.46 -17.76
N THR A 213 -63.39 36.54 -16.47
CA THR A 213 -63.92 35.47 -15.57
C THR A 213 -62.97 34.31 -15.26
N LYS A 214 -62.57 34.20 -13.98
CA LYS A 214 -61.71 33.13 -13.46
C LYS A 214 -62.54 31.85 -13.21
N PRO A 215 -61.99 30.64 -13.48
CA PRO A 215 -62.68 29.35 -13.28
C PRO A 215 -63.19 29.09 -11.86
N ALA A 216 -62.61 29.73 -10.83
CA ALA A 216 -63.02 29.61 -9.43
C ALA A 216 -64.44 30.16 -9.17
N ASP A 217 -64.85 31.20 -9.89
CA ASP A 217 -66.16 31.86 -9.66
C ASP A 217 -67.33 31.03 -10.23
N VAL A 218 -67.06 30.16 -11.21
CA VAL A 218 -68.07 29.26 -11.80
C VAL A 218 -68.39 28.10 -10.85
N LEU A 219 -67.39 27.60 -10.11
CA LEU A 219 -67.55 26.48 -9.18
C LEU A 219 -68.34 26.87 -7.92
N ALA A 220 -68.17 28.10 -7.43
CA ALA A 220 -68.94 28.65 -6.32
C ALA A 220 -70.43 28.84 -6.69
N ARG A 221 -70.72 29.28 -7.92
CA ARG A 221 -72.10 29.46 -8.41
C ARG A 221 -72.85 28.13 -8.57
N LEU A 222 -72.18 27.07 -9.03
CA LEU A 222 -72.79 25.74 -9.18
C LEU A 222 -73.15 25.12 -7.82
N LYS A 223 -72.32 25.29 -6.79
CA LYS A 223 -72.64 24.83 -5.43
C LYS A 223 -73.81 25.59 -4.80
N ALA A 224 -73.91 26.90 -5.03
CA ALA A 224 -75.03 27.71 -4.53
C ALA A 224 -76.37 27.41 -5.23
N SER A 225 -76.35 26.95 -6.48
CA SER A 225 -77.56 26.53 -7.21
C SER A 225 -78.04 25.12 -6.84
N ALA A 226 -77.16 24.24 -6.35
CA ALA A 226 -77.51 22.88 -5.92
C ALA A 226 -78.09 22.82 -4.49
N GLY A 227 -77.89 23.85 -3.67
CA GLY A 227 -78.45 23.94 -2.31
C GLY A 227 -79.87 24.50 -2.21
N LYS A 228 -80.42 25.09 -3.29
CA LYS A 228 -81.78 25.69 -3.28
C LYS A 228 -82.90 24.71 -3.65
N THR A 229 -82.59 23.53 -4.17
CA THR A 229 -83.59 22.51 -4.58
C THR A 229 -83.82 21.42 -3.52
N ASN A 230 -83.04 21.37 -2.43
CA ASN A 230 -83.14 20.30 -1.41
C ASN A 230 -83.67 20.74 -0.03
N ASN A 231 -84.17 21.97 0.12
CA ASN A 231 -84.69 22.46 1.41
C ASN A 231 -86.18 22.85 1.37
N ALA A 232 -86.92 22.32 0.38
CA ALA A 232 -88.37 22.49 0.25
C ALA A 232 -89.19 21.24 0.65
N GLU A 233 -88.55 20.16 1.10
CA GLU A 233 -89.25 18.97 1.62
C GLU A 233 -88.52 18.44 2.86
N GLY A 234 -89.03 18.76 4.05
CA GLY A 234 -88.63 18.11 5.31
C GLY A 234 -88.57 19.01 6.54
N GLY A 235 -89.72 19.28 7.16
CA GLY A 235 -89.78 19.63 8.58
C GLY A 235 -90.52 20.92 8.95
N THR A 236 -91.84 20.90 8.82
CA THR A 236 -92.67 20.94 10.04
C THR A 236 -92.92 19.52 10.49
#